data_AF-A0A1G1H4Y4-F1
#
_entry.id   AF-A0A1G1H4Y4-F1
#
_cell.length_a   1.000
_cell.length_b   1.000
_cell.length_c   1.000
_cell.angle_alpha   90.00
_cell.angle_beta   90.00
_cell.angle_gamma   90.00
#
_symmetry.space_group_name_H-M   'P 1'
#
loop_
_entity.id
_entity.type
_entity.pdbx_description
1 polymer ?
#
loop_
_entity_poly.entity_id
_entity_poly.type
_entity_poly.pdbx_seq_one_letter_code
_entity_poly.pdbx_strand_id
1 'polypeptide(L)'
;MNDHAASTVSKLNLDELKRVGIIAQKQKETFLIRLRTVAGDLSADELNTVAQVSRKFAGSRVHLTTRQAVEIHNIHLNDLQAAREELEAGGIVLGVCGPRGRGIVACPGSATCTSGIIETKELAAELDAVYFRVPAPHKFKIGISGCPNNCSKPVENDIGIMGGVLPGWDREVCISCRLCVNICPAQAIAHQEKEFVLDREKCLLCGLCIRNCPKSAWKAARTGYTLYFGGTMGLKPRLGTRAKTLIESKEEVLSHVKRAFDYYGAHGRKKERFGHMLDRIGPDRAFADIFSEKEQAPKADESSESRSSVKRNFLDLRGVSCPLNFVKAKLAIDRIGSGETIEFHLDDGEPLVNVTRSLKDEGHQVLLVTPRQNYFEVMVEKKN
;
A
#
# COMPACT_ATOMS: atom_id res chain seq x y z
N MET A 1 34.62 -4.38 -39.62
CA MET A 1 34.27 -3.02 -39.14
C MET A 1 33.02 -3.13 -38.28
N ASN A 2 33.27 -3.08 -36.97
CA ASN A 2 32.41 -2.77 -35.83
C ASN A 2 31.15 -3.59 -35.52
N ASP A 3 31.41 -4.73 -34.86
CA ASP A 3 30.59 -5.46 -33.87
C ASP A 3 30.23 -4.63 -32.59
N HIS A 4 29.92 -3.33 -32.72
CA HIS A 4 29.62 -2.48 -31.55
C HIS A 4 28.12 -2.34 -31.23
N ALA A 5 27.24 -3.09 -31.90
CA ALA A 5 25.80 -3.06 -31.71
C ALA A 5 25.21 -4.30 -31.01
N ALA A 6 26.02 -5.03 -30.24
CA ALA A 6 25.52 -5.84 -29.12
C ALA A 6 25.07 -4.87 -27.99
N SER A 7 24.01 -4.11 -28.30
CA SER A 7 23.76 -2.76 -27.81
C SER A 7 23.15 -2.71 -26.41
N THR A 8 23.74 -1.84 -25.57
CA THR A 8 23.30 -1.13 -24.35
C THR A 8 22.33 -1.81 -23.34
N VAL A 9 21.32 -2.56 -23.76
CA VAL A 9 20.37 -3.28 -22.89
C VAL A 9 21.05 -4.35 -22.04
N SER A 10 22.10 -4.99 -22.54
CA SER A 10 22.80 -6.08 -21.86
C SER A 10 23.44 -5.69 -20.53
N LYS A 11 23.61 -4.38 -20.25
CA LYS A 11 24.16 -3.84 -19.00
C LYS A 11 23.10 -3.36 -18.01
N LEU A 12 21.82 -3.32 -18.38
CA LEU A 12 20.75 -2.82 -17.51
C LEU A 12 20.16 -3.93 -16.65
N ASN A 13 20.11 -3.70 -15.35
CA ASN A 13 19.43 -4.60 -14.43
C ASN A 13 17.90 -4.41 -14.54
N LEU A 14 17.28 -5.18 -15.43
CA LEU A 14 15.84 -5.11 -15.69
C LEU A 14 14.98 -5.36 -14.44
N ASP A 15 15.47 -6.14 -13.48
CA ASP A 15 14.74 -6.43 -12.26
C ASP A 15 14.78 -5.27 -11.26
N GLU A 16 15.83 -4.45 -11.27
CA GLU A 16 15.92 -3.18 -10.55
C GLU A 16 14.99 -2.13 -11.15
N LEU A 17 14.98 -1.99 -12.49
CA LEU A 17 14.06 -1.10 -13.20
C LEU A 17 12.59 -1.40 -12.88
N LYS A 18 12.22 -2.69 -12.82
CA LYS A 18 10.88 -3.10 -12.38
C LYS A 18 10.57 -2.66 -10.94
N ARG A 19 11.56 -2.53 -10.04
CA ARG A 19 11.29 -2.08 -8.65
C ARG A 19 10.80 -0.65 -8.62
N VAL A 20 11.23 0.16 -9.57
CA VAL A 20 10.85 1.58 -9.70
C VAL A 20 9.83 1.82 -10.81
N GLY A 21 9.10 0.79 -11.25
CA GLY A 21 7.97 0.97 -12.17
C GLY A 21 8.34 1.08 -13.66
N ILE A 22 9.59 0.81 -14.02
CA ILE A 22 10.05 0.78 -15.42
C ILE A 22 10.00 -0.66 -15.93
N ILE A 23 9.34 -0.90 -17.06
CA ILE A 23 9.15 -2.25 -17.62
C ILE A 23 9.58 -2.27 -19.08
N ALA A 24 10.48 -3.19 -19.43
CA ALA A 24 10.85 -3.45 -20.82
C ALA A 24 9.64 -3.97 -21.61
N GLN A 25 9.45 -3.43 -22.82
CA GLN A 25 8.43 -3.86 -23.74
C GLN A 25 8.95 -4.94 -24.70
N LYS A 26 8.05 -5.50 -25.51
CA LYS A 26 8.43 -6.42 -26.61
C LYS A 26 9.24 -5.72 -27.70
N GLN A 27 9.02 -4.42 -27.88
CA GLN A 27 9.77 -3.60 -28.82
C GLN A 27 11.20 -3.44 -28.32
N LYS A 28 12.17 -3.59 -29.23
CA LYS A 28 13.60 -3.50 -28.90
C LYS A 28 13.88 -2.16 -28.23
N GLU A 29 14.69 -2.19 -27.16
CA GLU A 29 15.17 -0.97 -26.48
C GLU A 29 14.05 -0.01 -26.06
N THR A 30 12.85 -0.53 -25.81
CA THR A 30 11.67 0.28 -25.51
C THR A 30 11.10 -0.10 -24.16
N PHE A 31 10.70 0.90 -23.38
CA PHE A 31 10.21 0.74 -22.02
C PHE A 31 8.90 1.50 -21.82
N LEU A 32 8.10 1.03 -20.87
CA LEU A 32 7.05 1.82 -20.27
C LEU A 32 7.46 2.29 -18.87
N ILE A 33 7.07 3.50 -18.52
CA ILE A 33 7.17 4.03 -17.16
C ILE A 33 5.75 4.03 -16.58
N ARG A 34 5.55 3.28 -15.50
CA ARG A 34 4.34 3.33 -14.69
C ARG A 34 4.51 4.38 -13.59
N LEU A 35 3.49 5.19 -13.35
CA LEU A 35 3.49 6.20 -12.31
C LEU A 35 2.82 5.68 -11.03
N ARG A 36 3.20 6.23 -9.88
CA ARG A 36 2.47 6.04 -8.62
C ARG A 36 1.27 6.98 -8.66
N THR A 37 0.10 6.42 -8.43
CA THR A 37 -1.13 7.17 -8.18
C THR A 37 -1.81 6.52 -6.98
N VAL A 38 -2.35 7.35 -6.10
CA VAL A 38 -3.08 6.88 -4.93
C VAL A 38 -4.55 7.14 -5.20
N ALA A 39 -5.37 6.07 -5.20
CA ALA A 39 -6.79 6.17 -5.49
C ALA A 39 -7.16 6.85 -6.83
N GLY A 40 -6.23 6.89 -7.77
CA GLY A 40 -6.39 7.55 -9.07
C GLY A 40 -6.29 9.07 -9.07
N ASP A 41 -5.89 9.68 -7.96
CA ASP A 41 -5.77 11.15 -7.88
C ASP A 41 -4.41 11.61 -8.39
N LEU A 42 -4.45 12.66 -9.21
CA LEU A 42 -3.33 13.43 -9.74
C LEU A 42 -3.78 14.90 -9.77
N SER A 43 -2.86 15.80 -9.46
CA SER A 43 -3.04 17.23 -9.69
C SER A 43 -3.06 17.56 -11.20
N ALA A 44 -3.62 18.72 -11.55
CA ALA A 44 -3.61 19.19 -12.93
C ALA A 44 -2.18 19.41 -13.45
N ASP A 45 -1.26 19.85 -12.59
CA ASP A 45 0.15 20.05 -12.93
C ASP A 45 0.87 18.73 -13.19
N GLU A 46 0.65 17.71 -12.36
CA GLU A 46 1.15 16.36 -12.62
C GLU A 46 0.61 15.81 -13.96
N LEU A 47 -0.69 15.99 -14.24
CA LEU A 47 -1.27 15.58 -15.52
C LEU A 47 -0.65 16.33 -16.71
N ASN A 48 -0.35 17.63 -16.56
CA ASN A 48 0.32 18.41 -17.59
C ASN A 48 1.74 17.90 -17.84
N THR A 49 2.51 17.63 -16.78
CA THR A 49 3.85 17.01 -16.86
C THR A 49 3.79 15.67 -17.59
N VAL A 50 2.85 14.80 -17.21
CA VAL A 50 2.63 13.51 -17.90
C VAL A 50 2.40 13.70 -19.40
N ALA A 51 1.56 14.67 -19.78
CA ALA A 51 1.26 14.94 -21.17
C ALA A 51 2.48 15.48 -21.94
N GLN A 52 3.29 16.33 -21.32
CA GLN A 52 4.53 16.87 -21.91
C GLN A 52 5.58 15.78 -22.14
N VAL A 53 5.86 14.98 -21.12
CA VAL A 53 6.80 13.85 -21.21
C VAL A 53 6.34 12.86 -22.27
N SER A 54 5.04 12.55 -22.33
CA SER A 54 4.47 11.65 -23.34
C SER A 54 4.65 12.19 -24.78
N ARG A 55 4.54 13.50 -24.99
CA ARG A 55 4.77 14.12 -26.30
C ARG A 55 6.23 14.10 -26.71
N LYS A 56 7.14 14.31 -25.75
CA LYS A 56 8.57 14.51 -26.01
C LYS A 56 9.33 13.20 -26.19
N PHE A 57 9.04 12.20 -25.37
CA PHE A 57 9.87 10.97 -25.27
C PHE A 57 9.11 9.69 -25.65
N ALA A 58 7.85 9.81 -26.05
CA ALA A 58 6.97 8.69 -26.32
C ALA A 58 6.07 8.99 -27.52
N GLY A 59 4.91 8.32 -27.60
CA GLY A 59 3.97 8.43 -28.71
C GLY A 59 2.83 9.44 -28.54
N SER A 60 2.96 10.46 -27.67
CA SER A 60 1.86 11.40 -27.34
C SER A 60 0.57 10.73 -26.86
N ARG A 61 0.70 9.58 -26.20
CA ARG A 61 -0.40 8.80 -25.63
C ARG A 61 -0.02 8.27 -24.26
N VAL A 62 -1.02 8.16 -23.40
CA VAL A 62 -0.90 7.55 -22.07
C VAL A 62 -1.94 6.46 -21.91
N HIS A 63 -1.64 5.48 -21.07
CA HIS A 63 -2.55 4.40 -20.73
C HIS A 63 -3.00 4.52 -19.28
N LEU A 64 -4.33 4.51 -19.08
CA LEU A 64 -4.93 4.42 -17.74
C LEU A 64 -5.20 2.94 -17.43
N THR A 65 -4.58 2.46 -16.35
CA THR A 65 -4.66 1.06 -15.94
C THR A 65 -5.94 0.76 -15.17
N THR A 66 -6.30 -0.52 -15.09
CA THR A 66 -7.41 -1.01 -14.25
C THR A 66 -7.20 -0.77 -12.74
N ARG A 67 -6.00 -0.33 -12.33
CA ARG A 67 -5.69 0.05 -10.95
C ARG A 67 -5.57 1.56 -10.75
N GLN A 68 -6.20 2.35 -11.62
CA GLN A 68 -6.19 3.82 -11.53
C GLN A 68 -4.78 4.43 -11.60
N ALA A 69 -3.78 3.70 -12.11
CA ALA A 69 -2.44 4.20 -12.40
C ALA A 69 -2.30 4.63 -13.85
N VAL A 70 -1.35 5.52 -14.10
CA VAL A 70 -0.99 6.02 -15.43
C VAL A 70 0.30 5.35 -15.90
N GLU A 71 0.37 5.03 -17.18
CA GLU A 71 1.57 4.51 -17.83
C GLU A 71 1.89 5.31 -19.10
N ILE A 72 3.17 5.64 -19.27
CA ILE A 72 3.71 6.20 -20.52
C ILE A 72 4.47 5.09 -21.22
N HIS A 73 3.98 4.70 -22.40
CA HIS A 73 4.52 3.59 -23.18
C HIS A 73 5.40 4.12 -24.31
N ASN A 74 6.25 3.26 -24.85
CA ASN A 74 7.09 3.50 -26.01
C ASN A 74 8.22 4.52 -25.79
N ILE A 75 8.80 4.55 -24.59
CA ILE A 75 9.99 5.35 -24.30
C ILE A 75 11.22 4.57 -24.73
N HIS A 76 12.00 5.12 -25.66
CA HIS A 76 13.23 4.48 -26.13
C HIS A 76 14.31 4.54 -25.04
N LEU A 77 15.22 3.56 -25.04
CA LEU A 77 16.26 3.41 -24.02
C LEU A 77 17.10 4.68 -23.83
N ASN A 78 17.45 5.33 -24.94
CA ASN A 78 18.27 6.55 -24.95
C ASN A 78 17.56 7.73 -24.27
N ASP A 79 16.23 7.74 -24.25
CA ASP A 79 15.42 8.82 -23.70
C ASP A 79 14.91 8.50 -22.28
N LEU A 80 15.09 7.27 -21.81
CA LEU A 80 14.50 6.76 -20.57
C LEU A 80 14.92 7.57 -19.33
N GLN A 81 16.19 7.94 -19.24
CA GLN A 81 16.71 8.72 -18.12
C GLN A 81 16.14 10.14 -18.13
N ALA A 82 16.15 10.81 -19.28
CA ALA A 82 15.62 12.16 -19.43
C ALA A 82 14.10 12.22 -19.15
N ALA A 83 13.35 11.23 -19.66
CA ALA A 83 11.92 11.11 -19.39
C ALA A 83 11.63 10.92 -17.89
N ARG A 84 12.44 10.13 -17.20
CA ARG A 84 12.33 9.92 -15.75
C ARG A 84 12.59 11.20 -14.97
N GLU A 85 13.69 11.89 -15.27
CA GLU A 85 14.08 13.12 -14.57
C GLU A 85 13.03 14.22 -14.75
N GLU A 86 12.45 14.35 -15.95
CA GLU A 86 11.39 15.32 -16.23
C GLU A 86 10.09 15.00 -15.47
N LEU A 87 9.73 13.71 -15.32
CA LEU A 87 8.61 13.29 -14.49
C LEU A 87 8.86 13.62 -13.00
N GLU A 88 10.03 13.24 -12.48
CA GLU A 88 10.40 13.46 -11.08
C GLU A 88 10.49 14.97 -10.75
N ALA A 89 11.00 15.79 -11.66
CA ALA A 89 11.04 17.25 -11.52
C ALA A 89 9.63 17.88 -11.50
N GLY A 90 8.66 17.28 -12.18
CA GLY A 90 7.25 17.67 -12.12
C GLY A 90 6.47 17.10 -10.94
N GLY A 91 7.17 16.58 -9.92
CA GLY A 91 6.57 16.05 -8.69
C GLY A 91 6.05 14.62 -8.78
N ILE A 92 6.22 13.95 -9.92
CA ILE A 92 5.64 12.62 -10.15
C ILE A 92 6.56 11.54 -9.58
N VAL A 93 6.01 10.76 -8.66
CA VAL A 93 6.68 9.56 -8.15
C VAL A 93 6.42 8.39 -9.10
N LEU A 94 7.47 7.67 -9.48
CA LEU A 94 7.31 6.47 -10.31
C LEU A 94 6.64 5.32 -9.53
N GLY A 95 5.97 4.45 -10.25
CA GLY A 95 5.22 3.33 -9.72
C GLY A 95 6.10 2.17 -9.27
N VAL A 96 5.55 0.96 -9.38
CA VAL A 96 6.20 -0.25 -8.89
C VAL A 96 5.74 -1.50 -9.64
N CYS A 97 6.69 -2.41 -9.90
CA CYS A 97 6.48 -3.77 -10.39
C CYS A 97 7.02 -4.85 -9.44
N GLY A 98 6.88 -6.13 -9.78
CA GLY A 98 7.39 -7.26 -8.97
C GLY A 98 6.61 -7.65 -7.69
N PRO A 99 7.23 -8.46 -6.83
CA PRO A 99 6.63 -9.08 -5.64
C PRO A 99 6.69 -8.13 -4.43
N ARG A 100 5.74 -7.18 -4.40
CA ARG A 100 5.67 -6.09 -3.44
C ARG A 100 4.30 -5.43 -3.46
N GLY A 101 4.01 -4.60 -2.46
CA GLY A 101 2.82 -3.77 -2.40
C GLY A 101 2.69 -2.87 -3.62
N ARG A 102 1.47 -2.80 -4.17
CA ARG A 102 1.10 -2.00 -5.34
C ARG A 102 0.24 -0.81 -4.92
N GLY A 103 0.17 0.20 -5.79
CA GLY A 103 -0.68 1.37 -5.57
C GLY A 103 -2.13 0.99 -5.23
N ILE A 104 -2.71 1.74 -4.30
CA ILE A 104 -4.03 1.51 -3.72
C ILE A 104 -5.12 2.01 -4.66
N VAL A 105 -6.16 1.20 -4.86
CA VAL A 105 -7.33 1.57 -5.67
C VAL A 105 -8.46 1.93 -4.72
N ALA A 106 -9.09 3.08 -4.93
CA ALA A 106 -10.24 3.49 -4.12
C ALA A 106 -11.33 4.19 -4.95
N CYS A 107 -12.57 4.15 -4.46
CA CYS A 107 -13.66 4.94 -5.05
C CYS A 107 -13.62 6.40 -4.53
N PRO A 108 -14.56 7.27 -4.90
CA PRO A 108 -14.59 8.66 -4.40
C PRO A 108 -14.87 8.83 -2.88
N GLY A 109 -15.28 7.77 -2.17
CA GLY A 109 -15.57 7.85 -0.74
C GLY A 109 -16.77 8.72 -0.35
N SER A 110 -17.00 8.84 0.97
CA SER A 110 -18.08 9.66 1.56
C SER A 110 -17.88 11.17 1.40
N ALA A 111 -16.66 11.63 1.07
CA ALA A 111 -16.39 13.05 0.82
C ALA A 111 -17.13 13.59 -0.42
N THR A 112 -17.46 12.73 -1.40
CA THR A 112 -18.11 13.14 -2.65
C THR A 112 -19.31 12.26 -3.04
N CYS A 113 -19.25 10.95 -2.78
CA CYS A 113 -20.29 10.04 -3.21
C CYS A 113 -21.47 10.00 -2.23
N THR A 114 -22.69 10.20 -2.73
CA THR A 114 -23.93 10.11 -1.93
C THR A 114 -24.20 8.73 -1.31
N SER A 115 -23.56 7.69 -1.84
CA SER A 115 -23.62 6.33 -1.27
C SER A 115 -22.44 6.01 -0.34
N GLY A 116 -21.42 6.88 -0.26
CA GLY A 116 -20.24 6.66 0.55
C GLY A 116 -20.57 6.64 2.04
N ILE A 117 -20.19 5.58 2.72
CA ILE A 117 -20.37 5.38 4.16
C ILE A 117 -19.09 5.73 4.92
N ILE A 118 -17.93 5.39 4.33
CA ILE A 118 -16.60 5.75 4.86
C ILE A 118 -15.85 6.65 3.88
N GLU A 119 -14.92 7.44 4.41
CA GLU A 119 -13.92 8.14 3.61
C GLU A 119 -12.93 7.09 3.08
N THR A 120 -12.57 7.18 1.79
CA THR A 120 -11.66 6.21 1.16
C THR A 120 -10.34 6.78 0.66
N LYS A 121 -10.25 8.09 0.39
CA LYS A 121 -9.05 8.75 -0.15
C LYS A 121 -7.96 8.92 0.91
N GLU A 122 -8.32 9.41 2.10
CA GLU A 122 -7.45 9.50 3.28
C GLU A 122 -6.94 8.12 3.67
N LEU A 123 -7.85 7.14 3.77
CA LEU A 123 -7.47 5.75 4.09
C LEU A 123 -6.55 5.15 3.00
N ALA A 124 -6.77 5.47 1.73
CA ALA A 124 -5.89 5.03 0.66
C ALA A 124 -4.49 5.63 0.79
N ALA A 125 -4.38 6.91 1.15
CA ALA A 125 -3.10 7.59 1.36
C ALA A 125 -2.32 7.01 2.53
N GLU A 126 -2.96 6.76 3.67
CA GLU A 126 -2.35 6.12 4.84
C GLU A 126 -1.82 4.72 4.51
N LEU A 127 -2.63 3.89 3.85
CA LEU A 127 -2.22 2.55 3.46
C LEU A 127 -1.12 2.56 2.38
N ASP A 128 -1.17 3.50 1.44
CA ASP A 128 -0.13 3.63 0.40
C ASP A 128 1.20 4.04 1.03
N ALA A 129 1.20 4.96 2.01
CA ALA A 129 2.40 5.36 2.75
C ALA A 129 3.10 4.18 3.46
N VAL A 130 2.32 3.21 3.96
CA VAL A 130 2.86 2.04 4.66
C VAL A 130 3.26 0.91 3.72
N TYR A 131 2.46 0.61 2.69
CA TYR A 131 2.62 -0.63 1.91
C TYR A 131 3.19 -0.44 0.50
N PHE A 132 3.27 0.78 -0.02
CA PHE A 132 3.82 1.01 -1.35
C PHE A 132 5.29 0.55 -1.43
N ARG A 133 5.61 -0.26 -2.44
CA ARG A 133 6.95 -0.86 -2.67
C ARG A 133 7.46 -1.82 -1.59
N VAL A 134 6.75 -2.04 -0.49
CA VAL A 134 7.16 -2.99 0.56
C VAL A 134 7.23 -4.41 0.00
N PRO A 135 8.37 -5.12 0.17
CA PRO A 135 8.53 -6.50 -0.30
C PRO A 135 7.45 -7.45 0.25
N ALA A 136 6.99 -8.37 -0.58
CA ALA A 136 6.05 -9.41 -0.21
C ALA A 136 6.37 -10.70 -0.98
N PRO A 137 5.89 -11.89 -0.56
CA PRO A 137 6.16 -13.15 -1.27
C PRO A 137 5.76 -13.13 -2.77
N HIS A 138 4.73 -12.35 -3.10
CA HIS A 138 4.35 -11.97 -4.47
C HIS A 138 3.65 -10.58 -4.45
N LYS A 139 3.15 -10.10 -5.60
CA LYS A 139 2.41 -8.84 -5.70
C LYS A 139 1.25 -8.81 -4.70
N PHE A 140 1.17 -7.73 -3.93
CA PHE A 140 0.15 -7.51 -2.90
C PHE A 140 -0.63 -6.25 -3.23
N LYS A 141 -1.96 -6.36 -3.26
CA LYS A 141 -2.86 -5.31 -3.70
C LYS A 141 -3.92 -5.04 -2.64
N ILE A 142 -4.21 -3.76 -2.44
CA ILE A 142 -5.32 -3.32 -1.59
C ILE A 142 -6.33 -2.58 -2.47
N GLY A 143 -7.61 -2.77 -2.18
CA GLY A 143 -8.72 -2.02 -2.77
C GLY A 143 -9.70 -1.55 -1.69
N ILE A 144 -10.28 -0.36 -1.87
CA ILE A 144 -11.11 0.30 -0.86
C ILE A 144 -12.39 0.85 -1.51
N SER A 145 -13.57 0.44 -1.05
CA SER A 145 -14.84 1.03 -1.46
C SER A 145 -15.57 1.64 -0.27
N GLY A 146 -16.15 2.82 -0.48
CA GLY A 146 -16.84 3.57 0.57
C GLY A 146 -18.13 2.91 1.05
N CYS A 147 -18.66 1.94 0.31
CA CYS A 147 -19.89 1.23 0.62
C CYS A 147 -19.93 -0.16 -0.08
N PRO A 148 -20.96 -0.99 0.19
CA PRO A 148 -21.10 -2.32 -0.40
C PRO A 148 -21.35 -2.36 -1.91
N ASN A 149 -21.52 -1.22 -2.59
CA ASN A 149 -21.61 -1.17 -4.06
C ASN A 149 -20.32 -1.65 -4.76
N ASN A 150 -19.19 -1.71 -4.05
CA ASN A 150 -17.98 -2.39 -4.51
C ASN A 150 -17.39 -1.80 -5.82
N CYS A 151 -17.46 -0.47 -5.99
CA CYS A 151 -17.06 0.22 -7.23
C CYS A 151 -15.58 0.05 -7.59
N SER A 152 -14.69 0.04 -6.60
CA SER A 152 -13.24 -0.19 -6.80
C SER A 152 -12.83 -1.67 -6.75
N LYS A 153 -13.84 -2.57 -6.69
CA LYS A 153 -13.67 -4.03 -6.61
C LYS A 153 -12.75 -4.52 -5.47
N PRO A 154 -12.86 -4.06 -4.21
CA PRO A 154 -12.06 -4.53 -3.08
C PRO A 154 -11.93 -6.05 -2.97
N VAL A 155 -12.99 -6.82 -3.24
CA VAL A 155 -12.96 -8.29 -3.17
C VAL A 155 -12.02 -8.96 -4.19
N GLU A 156 -11.56 -8.24 -5.21
CA GLU A 156 -10.62 -8.77 -6.21
C GLU A 156 -9.15 -8.56 -5.81
N ASN A 157 -8.91 -7.90 -4.68
CA ASN A 157 -7.61 -7.53 -4.15
C ASN A 157 -7.20 -8.40 -2.98
N ASP A 158 -5.88 -8.50 -2.72
CA ASP A 158 -5.35 -9.31 -1.63
C ASP A 158 -5.94 -8.84 -0.28
N ILE A 159 -6.13 -7.53 -0.13
CA ILE A 159 -6.96 -6.91 0.93
C ILE A 159 -8.07 -6.07 0.29
N GLY A 160 -9.30 -6.31 0.69
CA GLY A 160 -10.46 -5.49 0.38
C GLY A 160 -11.00 -4.82 1.63
N ILE A 161 -11.26 -3.51 1.55
CA ILE A 161 -11.90 -2.73 2.61
C ILE A 161 -13.20 -2.15 2.06
N MET A 162 -14.31 -2.36 2.77
CA MET A 162 -15.61 -1.80 2.40
C MET A 162 -16.28 -1.10 3.58
N GLY A 163 -16.82 0.10 3.35
CA GLY A 163 -17.70 0.74 4.32
C GLY A 163 -19.04 0.01 4.43
N GLY A 164 -19.61 0.01 5.62
CA GLY A 164 -20.92 -0.56 5.91
C GLY A 164 -21.59 0.14 7.08
N VAL A 165 -22.93 0.18 7.06
CA VAL A 165 -23.74 0.74 8.14
C VAL A 165 -24.78 -0.28 8.58
N LEU A 166 -24.82 -0.56 9.88
CA LEU A 166 -25.87 -1.34 10.51
C LEU A 166 -27.04 -0.39 10.82
N PRO A 167 -28.23 -0.62 10.22
CA PRO A 167 -29.37 0.25 10.41
C PRO A 167 -30.08 -0.06 11.74
N GLY A 168 -30.49 0.98 12.46
CA GLY A 168 -31.37 0.91 13.62
C GLY A 168 -32.74 1.50 13.29
N TRP A 169 -33.80 0.86 13.78
CA TRP A 169 -35.18 1.26 13.52
C TRP A 169 -35.81 1.94 14.73
N ASP A 170 -36.50 3.05 14.48
CA ASP A 170 -37.19 3.88 15.45
C ASP A 170 -38.70 3.79 15.19
N ARG A 171 -39.43 3.21 16.14
CA ARG A 171 -40.87 2.93 16.02
C ARG A 171 -41.69 4.21 16.05
N GLU A 172 -41.29 5.20 16.82
CA GLU A 172 -42.13 6.37 17.14
C GLU A 172 -42.33 7.27 15.92
N VAL A 173 -41.32 7.38 15.08
CA VAL A 173 -41.36 8.18 13.84
C VAL A 173 -41.78 7.36 12.61
N CYS A 174 -41.95 6.04 12.76
CA CYS A 174 -42.25 5.17 11.63
C CYS A 174 -43.74 5.24 11.24
N ILE A 175 -43.99 5.55 9.97
CA ILE A 175 -45.36 5.58 9.39
C ILE A 175 -45.74 4.25 8.70
N SER A 176 -44.97 3.19 8.90
CA SER A 176 -45.22 1.85 8.33
C SER A 176 -45.47 1.79 6.81
N CYS A 177 -44.82 2.68 6.04
CA CYS A 177 -44.96 2.72 4.57
C CYS A 177 -44.33 1.53 3.81
N ARG A 178 -43.59 0.65 4.51
CA ARG A 178 -42.92 -0.55 3.98
C ARG A 178 -41.87 -0.32 2.87
N LEU A 179 -41.51 0.92 2.56
CA LEU A 179 -40.49 1.21 1.55
C LEU A 179 -39.16 0.50 1.84
N CYS A 180 -38.73 0.45 3.11
CA CYS A 180 -37.51 -0.23 3.53
C CYS A 180 -37.50 -1.74 3.25
N VAL A 181 -38.67 -2.39 3.24
CA VAL A 181 -38.82 -3.81 2.88
C VAL A 181 -38.65 -3.95 1.37
N ASN A 182 -39.35 -3.11 0.60
CA ASN A 182 -39.40 -3.19 -0.86
C ASN A 182 -38.05 -2.90 -1.54
N ILE A 183 -37.27 -1.95 -0.99
CA ILE A 183 -35.98 -1.57 -1.58
C ILE A 183 -34.81 -2.43 -1.09
N CYS A 184 -35.01 -3.33 -0.11
CA CYS A 184 -33.92 -4.09 0.47
C CYS A 184 -33.44 -5.18 -0.51
N PRO A 185 -32.24 -5.05 -1.12
CA PRO A 185 -31.81 -6.00 -2.15
C PRO A 185 -31.55 -7.41 -1.61
N ALA A 186 -31.29 -7.54 -0.31
CA ALA A 186 -31.07 -8.83 0.34
C ALA A 186 -32.29 -9.34 1.10
N GLN A 187 -33.44 -8.67 0.97
CA GLN A 187 -34.69 -9.04 1.66
C GLN A 187 -34.48 -9.25 3.17
N ALA A 188 -33.63 -8.42 3.77
CA ALA A 188 -33.20 -8.52 5.16
C ALA A 188 -34.16 -7.84 6.14
N ILE A 189 -35.17 -7.11 5.65
CA ILE A 189 -36.12 -6.38 6.49
C ILE A 189 -37.49 -7.00 6.29
N ALA A 190 -38.08 -7.51 7.37
CA ALA A 190 -39.45 -8.02 7.40
C ALA A 190 -40.35 -7.05 8.17
N HIS A 191 -41.62 -6.98 7.77
CA HIS A 191 -42.66 -6.26 8.51
C HIS A 191 -43.60 -7.28 9.18
N GLN A 192 -43.64 -7.29 10.50
CA GLN A 192 -44.48 -8.17 11.31
C GLN A 192 -45.42 -7.29 12.13
N GLU A 193 -46.72 -7.34 11.84
CA GLU A 193 -47.75 -6.48 12.43
C GLU A 193 -47.49 -4.97 12.31
N LYS A 194 -46.89 -4.35 13.34
CA LYS A 194 -46.50 -2.94 13.41
C LYS A 194 -44.99 -2.76 13.62
N GLU A 195 -44.22 -3.83 13.50
CA GLU A 195 -42.78 -3.84 13.74
C GLU A 195 -41.98 -4.15 12.48
N PHE A 196 -40.80 -3.56 12.38
CA PHE A 196 -39.82 -3.94 11.37
C PHE A 196 -38.66 -4.69 12.02
N VAL A 197 -38.43 -5.90 11.53
CA VAL A 197 -37.36 -6.79 12.02
C VAL A 197 -36.26 -6.84 10.98
N LEU A 198 -35.03 -6.55 11.39
CA LEU A 198 -33.84 -6.67 10.56
C LEU A 198 -33.15 -8.01 10.82
N ASP A 199 -33.09 -8.85 9.79
CA ASP A 199 -32.21 -10.01 9.71
C ASP A 199 -30.78 -9.52 9.47
N ARG A 200 -29.94 -9.62 10.51
CA ARG A 200 -28.55 -9.14 10.47
C ARG A 200 -27.65 -10.00 9.60
N GLU A 201 -27.97 -11.27 9.41
CA GLU A 201 -27.15 -12.20 8.61
C GLU A 201 -27.34 -11.92 7.11
N LYS A 202 -28.56 -11.55 6.70
CA LYS A 202 -28.86 -11.16 5.32
C LYS A 202 -28.47 -9.71 5.01
N CYS A 203 -28.40 -8.84 6.01
CA CYS A 203 -28.13 -7.43 5.79
C CYS A 203 -26.78 -7.20 5.10
N LEU A 204 -26.78 -6.49 3.96
CA LEU A 204 -25.57 -6.12 3.23
C LEU A 204 -24.86 -4.88 3.80
N LEU A 205 -25.40 -4.26 4.84
CA LEU A 205 -24.89 -3.01 5.43
C LEU A 205 -24.85 -1.82 4.45
N CYS A 206 -25.72 -1.82 3.43
CA CYS A 206 -25.69 -0.87 2.32
C CYS A 206 -26.33 0.50 2.63
N GLY A 207 -27.07 0.61 3.74
CA GLY A 207 -27.74 1.84 4.17
C GLY A 207 -28.91 2.31 3.29
N LEU A 208 -29.39 1.48 2.34
CA LEU A 208 -30.51 1.87 1.47
C LEU A 208 -31.79 2.18 2.27
N CYS A 209 -32.09 1.39 3.31
CA CYS A 209 -33.23 1.62 4.19
C CYS A 209 -33.13 2.96 4.95
N ILE A 210 -31.91 3.40 5.28
CA ILE A 210 -31.65 4.69 5.94
C ILE A 210 -31.87 5.82 4.93
N ARG A 211 -31.15 5.80 3.80
CA ARG A 211 -31.15 6.89 2.81
C ARG A 211 -32.52 7.15 2.20
N ASN A 212 -33.34 6.12 2.04
CA ASN A 212 -34.64 6.24 1.41
C ASN A 212 -35.79 6.32 2.41
N CYS A 213 -35.55 6.31 3.73
CA CYS A 213 -36.65 6.41 4.69
C CYS A 213 -37.22 7.84 4.70
N PRO A 214 -38.48 8.07 4.29
CA PRO A 214 -39.04 9.42 4.17
C PRO A 214 -39.25 10.12 5.52
N LYS A 215 -39.25 9.35 6.61
CA LYS A 215 -39.40 9.85 7.99
C LYS A 215 -38.15 9.65 8.83
N SER A 216 -37.05 9.21 8.22
CA SER A 216 -35.79 8.91 8.92
C SER A 216 -35.97 7.96 10.11
N ALA A 217 -36.94 7.05 10.02
CA ALA A 217 -37.19 6.00 11.00
C ALA A 217 -36.07 4.94 11.02
N TRP A 218 -35.32 4.82 9.93
CA TRP A 218 -34.08 4.06 9.92
C TRP A 218 -32.90 5.02 10.04
N LYS A 219 -32.05 4.79 11.04
CA LYS A 219 -30.87 5.61 11.35
C LYS A 219 -29.61 4.74 11.33
N ALA A 220 -28.44 5.35 11.18
CA ALA A 220 -27.17 4.65 11.31
C ALA A 220 -26.93 4.30 12.79
N ALA A 221 -27.13 3.05 13.18
CA ALA A 221 -26.88 2.61 14.55
C ALA A 221 -25.38 2.40 14.80
N ARG A 222 -24.70 1.78 13.82
CA ARG A 222 -23.26 1.55 13.85
C ARG A 222 -22.72 1.69 12.43
N THR A 223 -21.58 2.35 12.26
CA THR A 223 -20.91 2.52 10.98
C THR A 223 -19.50 1.99 11.10
N GLY A 224 -19.02 1.26 10.10
CA GLY A 224 -17.68 0.71 10.15
C GLY A 224 -17.22 0.10 8.85
N TYR A 225 -16.16 -0.69 8.97
CA TYR A 225 -15.44 -1.31 7.87
C TYR A 225 -15.68 -2.82 7.86
N THR A 226 -15.70 -3.39 6.67
CA THR A 226 -15.69 -4.83 6.41
C THR A 226 -14.42 -5.19 5.67
N LEU A 227 -13.65 -6.11 6.25
CA LEU A 227 -12.42 -6.62 5.68
C LEU A 227 -12.68 -7.89 4.86
N TYR A 228 -12.04 -7.96 3.70
CA TYR A 228 -12.02 -9.11 2.82
C TYR A 228 -10.58 -9.49 2.53
N PHE A 229 -10.24 -10.78 2.66
CA PHE A 229 -8.88 -11.27 2.49
C PHE A 229 -8.75 -12.27 1.33
N GLY A 230 -7.65 -12.14 0.59
CA GLY A 230 -7.20 -13.11 -0.39
C GLY A 230 -7.82 -12.98 -1.78
N GLY A 231 -8.40 -11.84 -2.15
CA GLY A 231 -8.84 -11.62 -3.52
C GLY A 231 -7.65 -11.62 -4.48
N THR A 232 -7.81 -12.24 -5.65
CA THR A 232 -6.79 -12.20 -6.69
C THR A 232 -7.39 -12.40 -8.07
N MET A 233 -7.05 -11.51 -8.99
CA MET A 233 -7.21 -11.73 -10.43
C MET A 233 -5.89 -12.15 -11.08
N GLY A 234 -5.97 -13.04 -12.08
CA GLY A 234 -4.84 -13.65 -12.78
C GLY A 234 -5.19 -15.03 -13.31
N LEU A 235 -4.18 -15.88 -13.55
CA LEU A 235 -4.36 -17.23 -14.09
C LEU A 235 -5.28 -18.12 -13.22
N LYS A 236 -5.22 -17.95 -11.90
CA LYS A 236 -6.08 -18.64 -10.93
C LYS A 236 -6.86 -17.59 -10.14
N PRO A 237 -8.01 -17.12 -10.65
CA PRO A 237 -8.80 -16.08 -9.99
C PRO A 237 -9.45 -16.61 -8.71
N ARG A 238 -9.61 -15.72 -7.73
CA ARG A 238 -10.24 -15.98 -6.42
C ARG A 238 -10.85 -14.69 -5.90
N LEU A 239 -12.07 -14.75 -5.37
CA LEU A 239 -12.67 -13.62 -4.65
C LEU A 239 -12.24 -13.63 -3.18
N GLY A 240 -12.09 -12.44 -2.60
CA GLY A 240 -11.75 -12.28 -1.20
C GLY A 240 -12.83 -12.85 -0.29
N THR A 241 -12.41 -13.55 0.75
CA THR A 241 -13.29 -14.08 1.80
C THR A 241 -13.56 -12.97 2.80
N ARG A 242 -14.82 -12.76 3.19
CA ARG A 242 -15.19 -11.78 4.22
C ARG A 242 -14.56 -12.23 5.55
N ALA A 243 -13.61 -11.47 6.06
CA ALA A 243 -12.78 -11.85 7.20
C ALA A 243 -13.31 -11.29 8.53
N LYS A 244 -13.70 -10.00 8.54
CA LYS A 244 -14.30 -9.35 9.72
C LYS A 244 -15.23 -8.22 9.28
N THR A 245 -16.34 -8.05 9.97
CA THR A 245 -17.44 -7.15 9.57
C THR A 245 -17.69 -6.12 10.66
N LEU A 246 -18.01 -4.88 10.25
CA LEU A 246 -18.43 -3.79 11.12
C LEU A 246 -17.41 -3.44 12.21
N ILE A 247 -16.16 -3.26 11.79
CA ILE A 247 -15.07 -2.70 12.62
C ILE A 247 -15.28 -1.18 12.66
N GLU A 248 -15.45 -0.57 13.83
CA GLU A 248 -15.83 0.86 13.93
C GLU A 248 -14.62 1.80 13.99
N SER A 249 -13.45 1.32 14.42
CA SER A 249 -12.21 2.09 14.49
C SER A 249 -11.36 1.90 13.23
N LYS A 250 -10.91 3.02 12.65
CA LYS A 250 -9.94 3.03 11.53
C LYS A 250 -8.61 2.40 11.97
N GLU A 251 -8.17 2.69 13.18
CA GLU A 251 -6.92 2.18 13.77
C GLU A 251 -6.96 0.65 13.91
N GLU A 252 -8.10 0.10 14.32
CA GLU A 252 -8.30 -1.34 14.39
C GLU A 252 -8.21 -1.97 12.99
N VAL A 253 -8.80 -1.35 11.97
CA VAL A 253 -8.67 -1.79 10.56
C VAL A 253 -7.22 -1.80 10.11
N LEU A 254 -6.48 -0.71 10.34
CA LEU A 254 -5.06 -0.61 9.99
C LEU A 254 -4.24 -1.70 10.69
N SER A 255 -4.52 -1.95 11.98
CA SER A 255 -3.89 -3.01 12.77
C SER A 255 -4.13 -4.40 12.16
N HIS A 256 -5.37 -4.70 11.75
CA HIS A 256 -5.71 -5.96 11.08
C HIS A 256 -5.04 -6.10 9.72
N VAL A 257 -4.96 -5.04 8.92
CA VAL A 257 -4.26 -5.05 7.62
C VAL A 257 -2.76 -5.31 7.82
N LYS A 258 -2.16 -4.70 8.84
CA LYS A 258 -0.77 -4.96 9.22
C LYS A 258 -0.54 -6.42 9.58
N ARG A 259 -1.35 -6.98 10.48
CA ARG A 259 -1.25 -8.41 10.85
C ARG A 259 -1.43 -9.32 9.65
N ALA A 260 -2.35 -9.03 8.75
CA ALA A 260 -2.54 -9.81 7.52
C ALA A 260 -1.32 -9.76 6.59
N PHE A 261 -0.70 -8.58 6.44
CA PHE A 261 0.51 -8.41 5.64
C PHE A 261 1.71 -9.15 6.27
N ASP A 262 1.91 -9.02 7.57
CA ASP A 262 2.98 -9.69 8.32
C ASP A 262 2.82 -11.21 8.27
N TYR A 263 1.59 -11.70 8.46
CA TYR A 263 1.26 -13.12 8.33
C TYR A 263 1.56 -13.64 6.92
N TYR A 264 1.24 -12.86 5.89
CA TYR A 264 1.60 -13.21 4.52
C TYR A 264 3.12 -13.27 4.33
N GLY A 265 3.87 -12.32 4.89
CA GLY A 265 5.33 -12.31 4.87
C GLY A 265 5.94 -13.55 5.52
N ALA A 266 5.39 -13.98 6.66
CA ALA A 266 5.89 -15.13 7.43
C ALA A 266 5.52 -16.49 6.81
N HIS A 267 4.35 -16.60 6.19
CA HIS A 267 3.78 -17.90 5.77
C HIS A 267 3.66 -18.10 4.26
N GLY A 268 3.83 -17.02 3.47
CA GLY A 268 3.73 -17.05 2.02
C GLY A 268 4.97 -17.64 1.36
N ARG A 269 4.77 -18.56 0.41
CA ARG A 269 5.86 -19.11 -0.40
C ARG A 269 6.25 -18.13 -1.51
N LYS A 270 7.49 -18.24 -1.99
CA LYS A 270 7.96 -17.45 -3.14
C LYS A 270 7.02 -17.61 -4.34
N LYS A 271 6.55 -16.49 -4.89
CA LYS A 271 5.57 -16.41 -6.00
C LYS A 271 4.15 -16.91 -5.68
N GLU A 272 3.81 -17.22 -4.44
CA GLU A 272 2.46 -17.56 -4.02
C GLU A 272 1.65 -16.29 -3.72
N ARG A 273 0.39 -16.19 -4.17
CA ARG A 273 -0.50 -15.06 -3.81
C ARG A 273 -1.06 -15.24 -2.41
N PHE A 274 -1.39 -14.12 -1.75
CA PHE A 274 -1.98 -14.15 -0.42
C PHE A 274 -3.24 -15.03 -0.34
N GLY A 275 -4.16 -14.90 -1.31
CA GLY A 275 -5.35 -15.77 -1.37
C GLY A 275 -5.04 -17.26 -1.49
N HIS A 276 -4.06 -17.64 -2.31
CA HIS A 276 -3.67 -19.04 -2.48
C HIS A 276 -2.94 -19.59 -1.24
N MET A 277 -2.20 -18.74 -0.52
CA MET A 277 -1.64 -19.08 0.77
C MET A 277 -2.75 -19.35 1.80
N LEU A 278 -3.80 -18.51 1.84
CA LEU A 278 -4.95 -18.74 2.73
C LEU A 278 -5.64 -20.07 2.40
N ASP A 279 -5.84 -20.39 1.12
CA ASP A 279 -6.46 -21.66 0.71
C ASP A 279 -5.59 -22.87 1.12
N ARG A 280 -4.26 -22.74 1.06
CA ARG A 280 -3.32 -23.78 1.48
C ARG A 280 -3.31 -24.00 2.99
N ILE A 281 -3.37 -22.92 3.78
CA ILE A 281 -3.30 -22.99 5.26
C ILE A 281 -4.67 -23.34 5.85
N GLY A 282 -5.76 -22.95 5.17
CA GLY A 282 -7.11 -22.92 5.70
C GLY A 282 -7.47 -21.49 6.13
N PRO A 283 -8.45 -20.83 5.50
CA PRO A 283 -8.84 -19.46 5.82
C PRO A 283 -9.22 -19.26 7.30
N ASP A 284 -9.96 -20.19 7.89
CA ASP A 284 -10.41 -20.08 9.28
C ASP A 284 -9.23 -20.03 10.26
N ARG A 285 -8.24 -20.91 10.06
CA ARG A 285 -7.01 -20.94 10.85
C ARG A 285 -6.22 -19.65 10.67
N ALA A 286 -6.01 -19.22 9.42
CA ALA A 286 -5.24 -18.02 9.13
C ALA A 286 -5.92 -16.77 9.71
N PHE A 287 -7.26 -16.69 9.67
CA PHE A 287 -8.00 -15.56 10.24
C PHE A 287 -7.94 -15.55 11.76
N ALA A 288 -8.05 -16.72 12.41
CA ALA A 288 -7.84 -16.82 13.85
C ALA A 288 -6.45 -16.31 14.26
N ASP A 289 -5.40 -16.68 13.52
CA ASP A 289 -4.04 -16.22 13.78
C ASP A 289 -3.90 -14.70 13.56
N ILE A 290 -4.40 -14.17 12.44
CA ILE A 290 -4.34 -12.75 12.07
C ILE A 290 -5.13 -11.87 13.05
N PHE A 291 -6.24 -12.36 13.60
CA PHE A 291 -7.10 -11.61 14.51
C PHE A 291 -6.79 -11.86 15.99
N SER A 292 -5.87 -12.77 16.31
CA SER A 292 -5.44 -12.98 17.69
C SER A 292 -4.71 -11.73 18.22
N GLU A 293 -5.03 -11.32 19.45
CA GLU A 293 -4.40 -10.17 20.14
C GLU A 293 -2.96 -10.45 20.61
N LYS A 294 -2.42 -11.64 20.31
CA LYS A 294 -1.03 -11.92 20.62
C LYS A 294 -0.15 -11.02 19.75
N GLU A 295 0.46 -10.02 20.38
CA GLU A 295 1.61 -9.33 19.82
C GLU A 295 2.59 -10.39 19.31
N GLN A 296 2.65 -10.55 18.00
CA GLN A 296 3.70 -11.32 17.37
C GLN A 296 4.94 -10.43 17.42
N ALA A 297 5.61 -10.44 18.57
CA ALA A 297 7.02 -10.15 18.64
C ALA A 297 7.72 -11.00 17.57
N PRO A 298 8.71 -10.45 16.84
CA PRO A 298 9.49 -11.25 15.90
C PRO A 298 10.02 -12.47 16.64
N LYS A 299 9.66 -13.67 16.15
CA LYS A 299 10.17 -14.92 16.72
C LYS A 299 11.69 -14.86 16.63
N ALA A 300 12.32 -14.79 17.80
CA ALA A 300 13.73 -15.08 17.97
C ALA A 300 13.97 -16.48 17.42
N ASP A 301 14.88 -16.55 16.46
CA ASP A 301 15.36 -17.78 15.86
C ASP A 301 16.27 -18.46 16.88
N GLU A 302 15.71 -19.36 17.69
CA GLU A 302 16.47 -20.28 18.54
C GLU A 302 16.53 -21.64 17.86
N SER A 303 17.56 -21.85 17.05
CA SER A 303 18.41 -23.05 17.13
C SER A 303 19.59 -22.95 16.18
N SER A 304 20.75 -22.53 16.69
CA SER A 304 21.95 -23.38 16.77
C SER A 304 23.19 -22.52 17.01
N GLU A 305 23.86 -22.85 18.10
CA GLU A 305 25.10 -22.28 18.56
C GLU A 305 26.21 -22.46 17.51
N SER A 306 26.86 -21.36 17.14
CA SER A 306 28.29 -21.13 17.41
C SER A 306 28.82 -20.06 16.46
N ARG A 307 29.39 -19.00 17.05
CA ARG A 307 30.64 -18.30 16.67
C ARG A 307 30.59 -16.81 16.98
N SER A 308 31.47 -16.42 17.91
CA SER A 308 32.22 -15.16 17.91
C SER A 308 31.44 -13.84 18.07
N SER A 309 31.33 -13.39 19.32
CA SER A 309 30.91 -12.05 19.73
C SER A 309 31.85 -10.95 19.21
N VAL A 310 31.33 -10.07 18.34
CA VAL A 310 31.93 -8.75 18.03
C VAL A 310 30.99 -7.69 18.57
N LYS A 311 31.46 -6.84 19.50
CA LYS A 311 30.73 -5.65 19.98
C LYS A 311 30.42 -4.73 18.78
N ARG A 312 29.16 -4.58 18.39
CA ARG A 312 28.77 -3.62 17.34
C ARG A 312 28.62 -2.22 17.96
N ASN A 313 29.35 -1.26 17.42
CA ASN A 313 29.30 0.15 17.79
C ASN A 313 28.21 0.83 16.93
N PHE A 314 27.06 1.18 17.51
CA PHE A 314 25.96 1.82 16.78
C PHE A 314 25.34 2.99 17.55
N LEU A 315 24.74 3.93 16.83
CA LEU A 315 24.05 5.10 17.36
C LEU A 315 22.70 5.32 16.66
N ASP A 316 21.64 5.39 17.46
CA ASP A 316 20.29 5.67 16.97
C ASP A 316 20.01 7.18 16.93
N LEU A 317 19.70 7.69 15.74
CA LEU A 317 19.42 9.10 15.47
C LEU A 317 18.03 9.30 14.83
N ARG A 318 17.15 8.31 14.95
CA ARG A 318 15.74 8.42 14.55
C ARG A 318 15.00 9.45 15.43
N GLY A 319 14.08 10.19 14.84
CA GLY A 319 13.33 11.29 15.46
C GLY A 319 14.16 12.55 15.74
N VAL A 320 15.44 12.58 15.37
CA VAL A 320 16.31 13.75 15.57
C VAL A 320 16.22 14.67 14.36
N SER A 321 15.69 15.87 14.55
CA SER A 321 15.56 16.88 13.49
C SER A 321 16.92 17.47 13.07
N CYS A 322 17.02 17.89 11.81
CA CYS A 322 18.14 18.71 11.35
C CYS A 322 18.10 20.10 12.05
N PRO A 323 19.25 20.70 12.44
CA PRO A 323 20.63 20.29 12.16
C PRO A 323 21.24 19.32 13.20
N LEU A 324 20.53 18.98 14.27
CA LEU A 324 21.07 18.19 15.39
C LEU A 324 21.48 16.76 14.99
N ASN A 325 20.86 16.21 13.95
CA ASN A 325 21.12 14.85 13.47
C ASN A 325 22.57 14.67 12.96
N PHE A 326 23.03 15.56 12.06
CA PHE A 326 24.40 15.47 11.54
C PHE A 326 25.46 15.87 12.58
N VAL A 327 25.16 16.81 13.48
CA VAL A 327 26.08 17.20 14.56
C VAL A 327 26.34 16.01 15.49
N LYS A 328 25.29 15.26 15.86
CA LYS A 328 25.44 14.06 16.69
C LYS A 328 26.18 12.94 15.97
N ALA A 329 25.94 12.75 14.67
CA ALA A 329 26.67 11.79 13.87
C ALA A 329 28.18 12.11 13.82
N LYS A 330 28.53 13.39 13.62
CA LYS A 330 29.93 13.86 13.62
C LYS A 330 30.63 13.62 14.96
N LEU A 331 30.01 14.05 16.07
CA LEU A 331 30.56 13.83 17.41
C LEU A 331 30.77 12.35 17.73
N ALA A 332 29.95 11.47 17.16
CA ALA A 332 30.09 10.02 17.33
C ALA A 332 31.26 9.47 16.51
N ILE A 333 31.48 9.94 15.28
CA ILE A 333 32.66 9.59 14.48
C ILE A 333 33.95 10.16 15.11
N ASP A 334 33.92 11.35 15.69
CA ASP A 334 35.11 11.92 16.36
C ASP A 334 35.59 11.05 17.53
N ARG A 335 34.68 10.32 18.18
CA ARG A 335 34.96 9.45 19.32
C ARG A 335 35.51 8.06 18.96
N ILE A 336 35.47 7.65 17.70
CA ILE A 336 36.02 6.37 17.24
C ILE A 336 37.41 6.56 16.62
N GLY A 337 38.23 5.51 16.67
CA GLY A 337 39.57 5.49 16.07
C GLY A 337 39.53 5.53 14.54
N SER A 338 40.62 5.95 13.91
CA SER A 338 40.75 5.87 12.45
C SER A 338 40.73 4.41 11.99
N GLY A 339 39.93 4.11 10.96
CA GLY A 339 39.66 2.76 10.47
C GLY A 339 38.58 2.00 11.25
N GLU A 340 38.03 2.58 12.32
CA GLU A 340 36.87 1.99 13.02
C GLU A 340 35.56 2.32 12.30
N THR A 341 34.58 1.43 12.48
CA THR A 341 33.24 1.59 11.89
C THR A 341 32.21 1.87 12.97
N ILE A 342 31.21 2.68 12.62
CA ILE A 342 30.03 2.94 13.42
C ILE A 342 28.79 2.86 12.54
N GLU A 343 27.71 2.34 13.10
CA GLU A 343 26.42 2.23 12.44
C GLU A 343 25.46 3.31 12.95
N PHE A 344 24.83 4.07 12.05
CA PHE A 344 23.82 5.08 12.38
C PHE A 344 22.43 4.61 11.96
N HIS A 345 21.43 4.79 12.83
CA HIS A 345 20.03 4.59 12.45
C HIS A 345 19.38 5.94 12.14
N LEU A 346 18.93 6.14 10.91
CA LEU A 346 18.44 7.43 10.40
C LEU A 346 17.02 7.28 9.83
N ASP A 347 16.16 8.28 10.03
CA ASP A 347 14.86 8.32 9.36
C ASP A 347 15.01 8.52 7.85
N ASP A 348 13.98 8.12 7.09
CA ASP A 348 13.90 8.37 5.65
C ASP A 348 13.82 9.87 5.33
N GLY A 349 14.29 10.26 4.15
CA GLY A 349 14.28 11.65 3.68
C GLY A 349 15.51 12.47 4.10
N GLU A 350 15.29 13.70 4.57
CA GLU A 350 16.37 14.66 4.84
C GLU A 350 17.45 14.16 5.81
N PRO A 351 17.12 13.45 6.92
CA PRO A 351 18.15 12.96 7.85
C PRO A 351 19.16 12.01 7.20
N LEU A 352 18.69 11.05 6.39
CA LEU A 352 19.55 10.14 5.66
C LEU A 352 20.47 10.87 4.69
N VAL A 353 19.92 11.78 3.89
CA VAL A 353 20.66 12.52 2.87
C VAL A 353 21.69 13.45 3.51
N ASN A 354 21.29 14.21 4.53
CA ASN A 354 22.15 15.22 5.14
C ASN A 354 23.29 14.59 5.94
N VAL A 355 23.03 13.53 6.71
CA VAL A 355 24.08 12.84 7.49
C VAL A 355 25.05 12.12 6.56
N THR A 356 24.56 11.36 5.57
CA THR A 356 25.46 10.65 4.64
C THR A 356 26.28 11.59 3.78
N ARG A 357 25.73 12.74 3.38
CA ARG A 357 26.46 13.78 2.66
C ARG A 357 27.50 14.45 3.56
N SER A 358 27.11 14.92 4.75
CA SER A 358 28.02 15.61 5.68
C SER A 358 29.22 14.76 6.07
N LEU A 359 29.02 13.46 6.32
CA LEU A 359 30.11 12.55 6.68
C LEU A 359 31.06 12.26 5.50
N LYS A 360 30.54 12.25 4.26
CA LYS A 360 31.38 12.15 3.05
C LYS A 360 32.16 13.44 2.77
N ASP A 361 31.53 14.59 2.97
CA ASP A 361 32.17 15.90 2.80
C ASP A 361 33.33 16.09 3.81
N GLU A 362 33.27 15.43 4.96
CA GLU A 362 34.34 15.38 5.97
C GLU A 362 35.39 14.27 5.72
N GLY A 363 35.29 13.56 4.60
CA GLY A 363 36.28 12.58 4.15
C GLY A 363 36.04 11.15 4.63
N HIS A 364 34.99 10.87 5.41
CA HIS A 364 34.68 9.53 5.88
C HIS A 364 33.96 8.68 4.82
N GLN A 365 34.08 7.36 4.93
CA GLN A 365 33.56 6.43 3.94
C GLN A 365 32.25 5.78 4.41
N VAL A 366 31.15 6.06 3.73
CA VAL A 366 29.90 5.31 3.92
C VAL A 366 30.03 3.95 3.22
N LEU A 367 30.09 2.87 4.00
CA LEU A 367 30.30 1.51 3.52
C LEU A 367 29.00 0.85 3.03
N LEU A 368 27.93 1.02 3.80
CA LEU A 368 26.66 0.34 3.54
C LEU A 368 25.50 1.18 4.03
N VAL A 369 24.43 1.23 3.24
CA VAL A 369 23.13 1.80 3.64
C VAL A 369 22.09 0.70 3.48
N THR A 370 21.59 0.20 4.61
CA THR A 370 20.63 -0.90 4.65
C THR A 370 19.26 -0.36 5.07
N PRO A 371 18.24 -0.42 4.20
CA PRO A 371 16.89 -0.03 4.59
C PRO A 371 16.30 -1.03 5.61
N ARG A 372 15.67 -0.49 6.65
CA ARG A 372 14.86 -1.21 7.65
C ARG A 372 13.41 -0.70 7.59
N GLN A 373 12.51 -1.35 8.31
CA GLN A 373 11.05 -1.12 8.18
C GLN A 373 10.65 0.37 8.28
N ASN A 374 11.31 1.16 9.14
CA ASN A 374 10.98 2.58 9.38
C ASN A 374 12.21 3.51 9.41
N TYR A 375 13.40 3.02 9.03
CA TYR A 375 14.66 3.77 9.14
C TYR A 375 15.74 3.13 8.25
N PHE A 376 16.92 3.74 8.21
CA PHE A 376 18.09 3.26 7.48
C PHE A 376 19.24 3.01 8.45
N GLU A 377 19.88 1.85 8.33
CA GLU A 377 21.16 1.56 8.97
C GLU A 377 22.27 2.02 8.03
N VAL A 378 23.05 3.01 8.44
CA VAL A 378 24.17 3.57 7.68
C VAL A 378 25.46 3.21 8.38
N MET A 379 26.24 2.31 7.78
CA MET A 379 27.56 1.94 8.26
C MET A 379 28.61 2.88 7.68
N VAL A 380 29.37 3.53 8.55
CA VAL A 380 30.39 4.51 8.18
C VAL A 380 31.72 4.12 8.80
N GLU A 381 32.78 4.17 8.01
CA GLU A 381 34.17 4.01 8.43
C GLU A 381 34.82 5.38 8.54
N LYS A 382 35.46 5.65 9.69
CA LYS A 382 36.28 6.85 9.86
C LYS A 382 37.55 6.73 9.02
N LYS A 383 37.63 7.49 7.94
CA LYS A 383 38.89 7.78 7.25
C LYS A 383 39.46 9.06 7.86
N ASN A 384 40.75 8.99 8.24
CA ASN A 384 41.56 10.01 8.93
C ASN A 384 40.97 11.41 9.01
#